data_AF-A0A968EYZ0-F1
#
_entry.id   AF-A0A968EYZ0-F1
#
_cell.length_a   1.000
_cell.length_b   1.000
_cell.length_c   1.000
_cell.angle_alpha   90.00
_cell.angle_beta   90.00
_cell.angle_gamma   90.00
#
_symmetry.space_group_name_H-M   'P 1'
#
loop_
_entity.id
_entity.type
_entity.pdbx_description
1 polymer ?
#
loop_
_entity_poly.entity_id
_entity_poly.type
_entity_poly.pdbx_seq_one_letter_code
_entity_poly.pdbx_strand_id
1 'polypeptide(L)' 'EEYLGYGPQDAGTPKESRSWLKEHIHPEHARKFESVLRDYVEGKKERFELEFCLKDVEGRWRWFWSRGKCVARDS' A
#
# COMPACT_ATOMS: atom_id res chain seq x y z
N GLU A 1 16.09 -6.96 3.63
CA GLU A 1 14.94 -7.81 3.99
C GLU A 1 13.95 -7.79 2.83
N GLU A 2 13.97 -8.83 2.00
CA GLU A 2 13.16 -8.91 0.77
C GLU A 2 11.85 -9.66 1.06
N TYR A 3 10.81 -8.94 1.47
CA TYR A 3 9.52 -9.55 1.87
C TYR A 3 8.64 -10.02 0.70
N LEU A 4 8.88 -9.48 -0.50
CA LEU A 4 8.11 -9.78 -1.72
C LEU A 4 8.98 -10.26 -2.91
N GLY A 5 10.31 -10.30 -2.75
CA GLY A 5 11.24 -10.57 -3.84
C GLY A 5 11.45 -9.40 -4.82
N TYR A 6 10.90 -8.22 -4.52
CA TYR A 6 11.24 -6.98 -5.23
C TYR A 6 12.45 -6.32 -4.58
N GLY A 7 13.44 -5.96 -5.38
CA GLY A 7 14.66 -5.31 -4.93
C GLY A 7 14.47 -3.79 -4.75
N PRO A 8 15.44 -3.10 -4.14
CA PRO A 8 15.42 -1.64 -4.03
C PRO A 8 15.36 -0.93 -5.40
N GLN A 9 15.80 -1.60 -6.46
CA GLN A 9 15.67 -1.13 -7.85
C GLN A 9 14.23 -1.11 -8.37
N ASP A 10 13.33 -1.88 -7.77
CA ASP A 10 11.91 -1.92 -8.08
C ASP A 10 11.10 -0.92 -7.22
N ALA A 11 11.74 -0.28 -6.23
CA ALA A 11 11.13 0.74 -5.40
C ALA A 11 11.04 2.06 -6.20
N GLY A 12 10.00 2.19 -7.01
CA GLY A 12 9.69 3.42 -7.75
C GLY A 12 9.34 4.59 -6.84
N THR A 13 9.13 5.75 -7.45
CA THR A 13 8.63 6.97 -6.76
C THR A 13 7.30 6.70 -6.02
N PRO A 14 6.88 7.54 -5.06
CA PRO A 14 5.63 7.32 -4.33
C PRO A 14 4.38 7.19 -5.22
N LYS A 15 4.39 7.86 -6.39
CA LYS A 15 3.35 7.74 -7.41
C LYS A 15 3.37 6.37 -8.10
N GLU A 16 4.57 5.87 -8.41
CA GLU A 16 4.77 4.54 -8.97
C GLU A 16 4.46 3.45 -7.95
N SER A 17 4.80 3.64 -6.67
CA SER A 17 4.42 2.72 -5.60
C SER A 17 2.91 2.57 -5.49
N ARG A 18 2.12 3.66 -5.66
CA ARG A 18 0.65 3.60 -5.68
C ARG A 18 0.10 2.84 -6.88
N SER A 19 0.67 3.05 -8.07
CA SER A 19 0.24 2.35 -9.29
C SER A 19 0.55 0.85 -9.18
N TRP A 20 1.77 0.53 -8.78
CA TRP A 20 2.22 -0.84 -8.54
C TRP A 20 1.32 -1.56 -7.52
N LEU A 21 1.02 -0.90 -6.40
CA LEU A 21 0.14 -1.48 -5.37
C LEU A 21 -1.26 -1.77 -5.91
N LYS A 22 -1.81 -0.91 -6.78
CA LYS A 22 -3.14 -1.09 -7.38
C LYS A 22 -3.21 -2.33 -8.28
N GLU A 23 -2.11 -2.66 -8.94
CA GLU A 23 -2.02 -3.83 -9.82
C GLU A 23 -1.68 -5.13 -9.08
N HIS A 24 -1.02 -5.04 -7.91
CA HIS A 24 -0.56 -6.21 -7.15
C HIS A 24 -1.41 -6.52 -5.91
N ILE A 25 -2.34 -5.64 -5.51
CA ILE A 25 -3.29 -5.90 -4.43
C ILE A 25 -4.42 -6.82 -4.90
N HIS A 26 -4.85 -7.74 -4.03
CA HIS A 26 -6.00 -8.58 -4.33
C HIS A 26 -7.26 -7.72 -4.60
N PRO A 27 -8.07 -8.03 -5.63
CA PRO A 27 -9.23 -7.22 -6.01
C PRO A 27 -10.27 -7.04 -4.87
N GLU A 28 -10.37 -8.00 -3.96
CA GLU A 28 -11.24 -7.89 -2.79
C GLU A 28 -10.77 -6.81 -1.79
N HIS A 29 -9.45 -6.63 -1.68
CA HIS A 29 -8.83 -5.68 -0.78
C HIS A 29 -8.61 -4.31 -1.44
N ALA A 30 -8.53 -4.25 -2.77
CA ALA A 30 -8.33 -3.02 -3.54
C ALA A 30 -9.30 -1.90 -3.15
N ARG A 31 -10.61 -2.20 -3.11
CA ARG A 31 -11.63 -1.21 -2.71
C ARG A 31 -11.43 -0.68 -1.29
N LYS A 32 -11.15 -1.59 -0.34
CA LYS A 32 -10.93 -1.21 1.06
C LYS A 32 -9.66 -0.36 1.21
N PHE A 33 -8.61 -0.74 0.50
CA PHE A 33 -7.36 0.00 0.43
C PHE A 33 -7.56 1.43 -0.09
N GLU A 34 -8.23 1.59 -1.24
CA GLU A 34 -8.48 2.91 -1.82
C GLU A 34 -9.32 3.80 -0.90
N SER A 35 -10.32 3.24 -0.21
CA SER A 35 -11.13 4.00 0.75
C SER A 35 -10.29 4.46 1.94
N VAL A 36 -9.55 3.55 2.59
CA VAL A 36 -8.75 3.89 3.78
C VAL A 36 -7.63 4.86 3.43
N LEU A 37 -6.99 4.69 2.27
CA LEU A 37 -5.97 5.62 1.78
C LEU A 37 -6.56 7.00 1.52
N ARG A 38 -7.75 7.08 0.90
CA ARG A 38 -8.44 8.35 0.66
C ARG A 38 -8.78 9.05 1.97
N ASP A 39 -9.40 8.35 2.92
CA ASP A 39 -9.74 8.91 4.23
C ASP A 39 -8.50 9.43 4.98
N TYR A 40 -7.37 8.73 4.85
CA TYR A 40 -6.11 9.15 5.44
C TYR A 40 -5.52 10.40 4.76
N VAL A 41 -5.52 10.45 3.42
CA VAL A 41 -5.03 11.60 2.64
C VAL A 41 -5.91 12.83 2.82
N GLU A 42 -7.24 12.66 2.85
CA GLU A 42 -8.21 13.73 3.15
C GLU A 42 -8.20 14.14 4.63
N GLY A 43 -7.45 13.42 5.46
CA GLY A 43 -7.27 13.71 6.87
C GLY A 43 -8.46 13.38 7.77
N LYS A 44 -9.44 12.64 7.25
CA LYS A 44 -10.54 12.03 8.02
C LYS A 44 -10.04 10.98 9.02
N LYS A 45 -8.86 10.40 8.76
CA LYS A 45 -8.13 9.54 9.70
C LYS A 45 -6.71 10.05 9.94
N GLU A 46 -6.30 10.11 11.20
CA GLU A 46 -4.92 10.47 11.58
C GLU A 46 -3.91 9.34 11.33
N ARG A 47 -4.41 8.10 11.24
CA ARG A 47 -3.59 6.89 11.08
C ARG A 47 -4.14 6.07 9.92
N PHE A 48 -3.22 5.61 9.08
CA PHE A 48 -3.46 4.58 8.08
C PHE A 48 -3.14 3.23 8.72
N GLU A 49 -4.10 2.32 8.76
CA GLU A 49 -3.87 0.95 9.22
C GLU A 49 -4.75 0.01 8.39
N LEU A 50 -4.12 -0.97 7.75
CA LEU A 50 -4.83 -1.91 6.90
C LEU A 50 -4.05 -3.21 6.71
N GLU A 51 -4.77 -4.32 6.76
CA GLU A 51 -4.32 -5.64 6.35
C GLU A 51 -4.81 -5.93 4.92
N PHE A 52 -3.91 -6.36 4.05
CA PHE A 52 -4.22 -6.68 2.65
C PHE A 52 -3.24 -7.72 2.08
N CYS A 53 -3.70 -8.47 1.09
CA CYS A 53 -2.86 -9.39 0.33
C CYS A 53 -2.22 -8.70 -0.88
N LEU A 54 -0.92 -8.88 -1.02
CA LEU A 54 -0.17 -8.53 -2.22
C LEU A 54 0.29 -9.79 -2.94
N LYS A 55 0.40 -9.69 -4.27
CA LYS A 55 1.01 -10.70 -5.12
C LYS A 55 2.53 -10.53 -5.12
N ASP A 56 3.28 -11.61 -4.85
CA ASP A 56 4.74 -11.62 -4.99
C ASP A 56 5.17 -11.83 -6.45
N VAL A 57 6.48 -11.72 -6.72
CA VAL A 57 7.07 -11.94 -8.05
C VAL A 57 6.80 -13.33 -8.61
N GLU A 58 6.59 -14.33 -7.74
CA GLU A 58 6.23 -15.70 -8.10
C GLU A 58 4.71 -15.90 -8.27
N GLY A 59 3.91 -14.85 -8.08
CA GLY A 59 2.47 -14.84 -8.28
C GLY A 59 1.64 -15.34 -7.09
N ARG A 60 2.26 -15.59 -5.93
CA ARG A 60 1.62 -16.04 -4.70
C ARG A 60 1.11 -14.87 -3.88
N TRP A 61 -0.01 -15.09 -3.21
CA TRP A 61 -0.59 -14.11 -2.31
C TRP A 61 0.08 -14.18 -0.95
N ARG A 62 0.53 -13.02 -0.46
CA ARG A 62 1.15 -12.85 0.85
C ARG A 62 0.40 -11.77 1.63
N TRP A 63 0.17 -12.03 2.92
CA TRP A 63 -0.48 -11.09 3.82
C TRP A 63 0.49 -9.98 4.24
N PHE A 64 0.02 -8.74 4.12
CA PHE A 64 0.71 -7.56 4.59
C PHE A 64 -0.17 -6.82 5.58
N TRP A 65 0.48 -6.31 6.62
CA TRP A 65 -0.11 -5.33 7.51
C TRP A 65 0.68 -4.05 7.38
N SER A 66 0.00 -2.99 6.94
CA SER A 66 0.61 -1.68 6.79
C SER A 66 0.03 -0.71 7.80
N ARG A 67 0.93 0.01 8.49
CA ARG A 67 0.58 1.06 9.43
C ARG A 67 1.41 2.31 9.16
N GLY A 68 0.74 3.45 9.07
CA GLY A 68 1.34 4.76 8.85
C GLY A 68 0.63 5.83 9.68
N LYS A 69 1.37 6.89 10.03
CA LYS A 69 0.83 8.09 10.68
C LYS A 69 1.23 9.31 9.85
N CYS A 70 0.29 10.23 9.68
CA CYS A 70 0.59 11.49 9.01
C CYS A 70 1.42 12.35 9.97
N VAL A 71 2.65 12.66 9.60
CA VAL A 71 3.59 13.44 10.44
C VAL A 71 3.57 14.93 10.11
N ALA A 72 3.18 15.28 8.88
CA ALA A 72 2.93 16.65 8.44
C ALA A 72 1.97 16.62 7.24
N ARG A 73 1.10 17.64 7.13
CA ARG A 73 0.38 17.97 5.90
C ARG A 73 0.92 19.33 5.46
N ASP A 74 1.51 19.38 4.28
CA ASP A 74 1.89 20.66 3.68
C ASP A 74 0.59 21.45 3.43
N SER A 75 0.52 22.67 3.99
CA SER A 75 -0.68 23.54 3.98
C SER A 75 -0.54 24.65 2.95
#